data_AF-A0AAD9QTB3-F1
#
_entry.id   AF-A0AAD9QTB3-F1
#
_cell.length_a   1.000
_cell.length_b   1.000
_cell.length_c   1.000
_cell.angle_alpha   90.00
_cell.angle_beta   90.00
_cell.angle_gamma   90.00
#
_symmetry.space_group_name_H-M   'P 1'
#
loop_
_entity.id
_entity.type
_entity.pdbx_description
1 polymer ?
#
loop_
_entity_poly.entity_id
_entity_poly.type
_entity_poly.pdbx_seq_one_letter_code
_entity_poly.pdbx_strand_id
1 'polypeptide(L)'
;MMVQHVRRCREFTGPTPHSVAIKAKPASKRPVEHLILETRRKDELREQAIAETKYQKHCDLKKATDKRIKSNTITRRVEKLMQRGTFSLEDRRERLREMLLAEEQKYIEEMEAKEETVLERQAKMRERAKFLKEKREQERLKLVQEKYDQRWRDNCEELRSTLSQRHQDEVFQERHEQLKIKEEQKQKESEVESFYADLWAKDIALKSQREEETARQQIERNRETLKLQIAACQQQREDEKKLKEVEAEWLKEEARLRKEEEKWLQEVKLRKQKAARRSRDVSIRLKNEKEAKEKQEDAAMDMKILEKLLEDTRNEVKEEKQRKREMREENLRFMKYCAMNRKEEEDREADLERMVNEEVEKKWAHTIEQYKLEREARKQLLANVMTTRQEQIEQRNRRAEEEQESDRKEREALLSTIEEHKRLEAENEEKIKKRNLSYQRDLEMQIDYQRRMKTKQMEEEEREFRMGQEAEAEYQRKLKEALDRPTIDRVHPMRIMGTALKKESR
;
A
#
# COMPACT_ATOMS: atom_id res chain seq x y z
N MET A 1 -2.51 28.64 158.76
CA MET A 1 -1.85 28.98 160.04
C MET A 1 -0.66 28.05 160.25
N MET A 2 0.55 28.60 160.39
CA MET A 2 1.73 27.90 160.92
C MET A 2 1.82 28.15 162.43
N VAL A 3 2.27 27.18 163.22
CA VAL A 3 2.67 27.40 164.63
C VAL A 3 4.07 26.81 164.83
N GLN A 4 5.03 27.68 165.17
CA GLN A 4 6.42 27.35 165.51
C GLN A 4 6.56 27.29 167.04
N HIS A 5 7.31 26.32 167.59
CA HIS A 5 7.66 26.33 169.02
C HIS A 5 9.14 26.06 169.32
N VAL A 6 9.61 26.85 170.28
CA VAL A 6 10.98 27.27 170.60
C VAL A 6 11.64 26.37 171.67
N ARG A 7 12.97 26.26 171.63
CA ARG A 7 13.81 25.39 172.50
C ARG A 7 14.24 26.08 173.81
N ARG A 8 14.44 25.31 174.89
CA ARG A 8 14.95 25.76 176.20
C ARG A 8 16.43 25.34 176.43
N CYS A 9 17.31 26.29 176.77
CA CYS A 9 18.73 26.11 177.13
C CYS A 9 18.96 25.82 178.64
N ARG A 10 20.15 25.32 179.02
CA ARG A 10 20.41 24.59 180.30
C ARG A 10 21.69 25.04 181.07
N GLU A 11 22.03 26.31 181.06
CA GLU A 11 23.32 26.84 181.57
C GLU A 11 23.16 27.59 182.91
N PHE A 12 24.17 27.52 183.80
CA PHE A 12 24.21 28.19 185.12
C PHE A 12 25.59 28.81 185.42
N THR A 13 25.66 30.11 185.76
CA THR A 13 26.90 30.93 185.93
C THR A 13 27.29 31.16 187.41
N GLY A 14 28.58 31.20 187.74
CA GLY A 14 29.17 31.40 189.08
C GLY A 14 29.67 32.83 189.39
N PRO A 15 30.30 33.08 190.57
CA PRO A 15 30.43 34.41 191.18
C PRO A 15 31.61 35.28 190.70
N THR A 16 32.48 34.75 189.84
CA THR A 16 33.41 35.55 189.01
C THR A 16 32.97 35.50 187.55
N PRO A 17 33.14 36.59 186.76
CA PRO A 17 32.88 36.52 185.34
C PRO A 17 33.85 35.47 184.76
N HIS A 18 33.30 34.42 184.11
CA HIS A 18 33.98 33.26 183.49
C HIS A 18 33.93 31.89 184.21
N SER A 19 32.97 31.63 185.12
CA SER A 19 32.66 30.25 185.58
C SER A 19 31.22 29.84 185.24
N VAL A 20 30.99 28.76 184.47
CA VAL A 20 29.65 28.26 184.05
C VAL A 20 29.57 26.72 184.07
N ALA A 21 28.46 26.15 184.56
CA ALA A 21 28.16 24.69 184.59
C ALA A 21 26.74 24.35 184.07
N ILE A 22 26.52 23.14 183.52
CA ILE A 22 25.28 22.70 182.81
C ILE A 22 24.61 21.48 183.47
N LYS A 23 23.26 21.46 183.57
CA LYS A 23 22.44 20.43 184.27
C LYS A 23 21.91 19.32 183.32
N ALA A 24 22.05 18.02 183.66
CA ALA A 24 21.56 16.84 182.90
C ALA A 24 20.04 16.53 183.08
N LYS A 25 19.34 15.84 182.12
CA LYS A 25 17.84 15.67 182.07
C LYS A 25 17.37 14.21 182.27
N PRO A 26 16.19 13.99 182.93
CA PRO A 26 15.57 12.66 183.17
C PRO A 26 14.42 12.28 182.18
N ALA A 27 13.91 11.03 182.23
CA ALA A 27 12.92 10.41 181.30
C ALA A 27 11.42 10.37 181.76
N SER A 28 10.44 10.08 180.86
CA SER A 28 8.98 10.50 180.80
C SER A 28 7.84 9.42 181.00
N LYS A 29 6.52 9.82 181.14
CA LYS A 29 5.27 9.02 181.48
C LYS A 29 3.87 9.49 180.89
N ARG A 30 3.33 9.00 179.72
CA ARG A 30 1.85 8.92 179.30
C ARG A 30 1.62 8.29 177.88
N PRO A 31 0.47 7.60 177.57
CA PRO A 31 0.31 6.63 176.46
C PRO A 31 -0.27 7.16 175.13
N VAL A 32 -0.15 6.37 174.07
CA VAL A 32 -0.12 6.80 172.65
C VAL A 32 -1.49 6.95 171.93
N GLU A 33 -2.63 6.43 172.44
CA GLU A 33 -3.77 6.07 171.55
C GLU A 33 -5.02 6.98 171.47
N HIS A 34 -5.10 8.10 172.20
CA HIS A 34 -6.34 8.89 172.28
C HIS A 34 -6.86 9.47 170.93
N LEU A 35 -5.98 9.75 169.97
CA LEU A 35 -6.37 10.36 168.68
C LEU A 35 -7.12 9.42 167.73
N ILE A 36 -7.09 8.12 167.98
CA ILE A 36 -7.51 7.09 167.02
C ILE A 36 -9.04 6.89 166.99
N LEU A 37 -9.71 7.16 168.11
CA LEU A 37 -11.13 6.83 168.25
C LEU A 37 -12.04 7.87 167.56
N GLU A 38 -11.63 9.14 167.51
CA GLU A 38 -12.40 10.22 166.89
C GLU A 38 -12.46 10.11 165.36
N THR A 39 -11.38 9.66 164.72
CA THR A 39 -11.30 9.46 163.26
C THR A 39 -12.28 8.41 162.76
N ARG A 40 -12.49 7.31 163.51
CA ARG A 40 -13.34 6.19 163.08
C ARG A 40 -14.78 6.59 162.79
N ARG A 41 -15.36 7.47 163.61
CA ARG A 41 -16.78 7.84 163.46
C ARG A 41 -17.05 8.61 162.17
N LYS A 42 -16.08 9.42 161.70
CA LYS A 42 -16.21 10.16 160.43
C LYS A 42 -16.05 9.26 159.21
N ASP A 43 -15.28 8.19 159.33
CA ASP A 43 -15.07 7.24 158.24
C ASP A 43 -16.36 6.44 157.95
N GLU A 44 -17.12 6.03 158.97
CA GLU A 44 -18.34 5.23 158.78
C GLU A 44 -19.44 5.92 157.95
N LEU A 45 -19.72 7.20 158.19
CA LEU A 45 -20.74 7.94 157.40
C LEU A 45 -20.32 8.10 155.93
N ARG A 46 -19.02 8.23 155.69
CA ARG A 46 -18.48 8.35 154.34
C ARG A 46 -18.63 7.04 153.58
N GLU A 47 -18.49 5.89 154.25
CA GLU A 47 -18.65 4.58 153.64
C GLU A 47 -20.08 4.33 153.14
N GLN A 48 -21.11 4.76 153.86
CA GLN A 48 -22.50 4.52 153.47
C GLN A 48 -22.89 5.25 152.17
N ALA A 49 -22.54 6.53 152.03
CA ALA A 49 -22.80 7.28 150.79
C ALA A 49 -22.03 6.72 149.57
N ILE A 50 -20.84 6.17 149.82
CA ILE A 50 -20.06 5.46 148.81
C ILE A 50 -20.78 4.17 148.37
N ALA A 51 -21.48 3.47 149.26
CA ALA A 51 -22.18 2.24 148.94
C ALA A 51 -23.39 2.47 148.00
N GLU A 52 -24.22 3.48 148.25
CA GLU A 52 -25.39 3.76 147.41
C GLU A 52 -25.00 4.23 145.99
N THR A 53 -24.01 5.12 145.90
CA THR A 53 -23.49 5.58 144.60
C THR A 53 -22.86 4.44 143.80
N LYS A 54 -22.23 3.45 144.48
CA LYS A 54 -21.76 2.22 143.82
C LYS A 54 -22.91 1.40 143.24
N TYR A 55 -24.04 1.28 143.95
CA TYR A 55 -25.18 0.49 143.49
C TYR A 55 -25.86 1.09 142.24
N GLN A 56 -26.10 2.40 142.20
CA GLN A 56 -26.68 3.06 141.02
C GLN A 56 -25.77 2.95 139.79
N LYS A 57 -24.46 3.17 139.95
CA LYS A 57 -23.47 2.97 138.88
C LYS A 57 -23.52 1.55 138.32
N HIS A 58 -23.74 0.56 139.17
CA HIS A 58 -23.86 -0.84 138.73
C HIS A 58 -25.13 -1.09 137.91
N CYS A 59 -26.27 -0.48 138.26
CA CYS A 59 -27.51 -0.60 137.49
C CYS A 59 -27.43 0.07 136.11
N ASP A 60 -26.81 1.25 136.00
CA ASP A 60 -26.64 1.93 134.72
C ASP A 60 -25.67 1.20 133.80
N LEU A 61 -24.61 0.60 134.37
CA LEU A 61 -23.70 -0.28 133.64
C LEU A 61 -24.43 -1.46 133.00
N LYS A 62 -25.41 -2.06 133.71
CA LYS A 62 -26.24 -3.16 133.17
C LYS A 62 -27.08 -2.71 131.96
N LYS A 63 -27.75 -1.56 132.03
CA LYS A 63 -28.55 -1.06 130.90
C LYS A 63 -27.67 -0.71 129.68
N ALA A 64 -26.50 -0.11 129.91
CA ALA A 64 -25.56 0.22 128.85
C ALA A 64 -24.97 -1.04 128.17
N THR A 65 -24.66 -2.06 128.96
CA THR A 65 -24.18 -3.34 128.45
C THR A 65 -25.26 -4.07 127.64
N ASP A 66 -26.51 -4.12 128.10
CA ASP A 66 -27.62 -4.72 127.35
C ASP A 66 -27.87 -4.04 126.00
N LYS A 67 -27.85 -2.71 125.95
CA LYS A 67 -28.01 -1.97 124.68
C LYS A 67 -26.85 -2.27 123.71
N ARG A 68 -25.63 -2.38 124.23
CA ARG A 68 -24.44 -2.72 123.44
C ARG A 68 -24.49 -4.16 122.93
N ILE A 69 -24.98 -5.11 123.73
CA ILE A 69 -25.18 -6.51 123.31
C ILE A 69 -26.19 -6.59 122.16
N LYS A 70 -27.32 -5.87 122.24
CA LYS A 70 -28.33 -5.83 121.18
C LYS A 70 -27.77 -5.23 119.88
N SER A 71 -27.07 -4.09 119.96
CA SER A 71 -26.42 -3.48 118.79
C SER A 71 -25.41 -4.42 118.14
N ASN A 72 -24.54 -5.05 118.95
CA ASN A 72 -23.56 -6.03 118.46
C ASN A 72 -24.23 -7.26 117.83
N THR A 73 -25.41 -7.65 118.30
CA THR A 73 -26.16 -8.77 117.70
C THR A 73 -26.70 -8.39 116.33
N ILE A 74 -27.18 -7.15 116.18
CA ILE A 74 -27.68 -6.64 114.90
C ILE A 74 -26.52 -6.48 113.90
N THR A 75 -25.40 -5.88 114.30
CA THR A 75 -24.23 -5.71 113.42
C THR A 75 -23.71 -7.06 112.93
N ARG A 76 -23.56 -8.05 113.83
CA ARG A 76 -23.18 -9.43 113.44
C ARG A 76 -24.16 -10.06 112.45
N ARG A 77 -25.45 -9.77 112.58
CA ARG A 77 -26.47 -10.30 111.65
C ARG A 77 -26.38 -9.65 110.27
N VAL A 78 -26.13 -8.34 110.22
CA VAL A 78 -25.91 -7.59 108.97
C VAL A 78 -24.63 -8.04 108.29
N GLU A 79 -23.53 -8.19 109.04
CA GLU A 79 -22.26 -8.72 108.54
C GLU A 79 -22.43 -10.12 107.94
N LYS A 80 -23.17 -11.02 108.60
CA LYS A 80 -23.47 -12.34 108.03
C LYS A 80 -24.25 -12.28 106.72
N LEU A 81 -25.19 -11.34 106.58
CA LEU A 81 -25.95 -11.17 105.33
C LEU A 81 -25.06 -10.58 104.22
N MET A 82 -24.22 -9.61 104.55
CA MET A 82 -23.22 -9.05 103.64
C MET A 82 -22.24 -10.11 103.15
N GLN A 83 -21.71 -10.94 104.07
CA GLN A 83 -20.84 -12.07 103.73
C GLN A 83 -21.52 -13.08 102.81
N ARG A 84 -22.82 -13.38 103.03
CA ARG A 84 -23.57 -14.23 102.08
C ARG A 84 -23.67 -13.60 100.69
N GLY A 85 -23.84 -12.28 100.63
CA GLY A 85 -23.82 -11.53 99.37
C GLY A 85 -22.47 -11.58 98.68
N THR A 86 -21.36 -11.44 99.42
CA THR A 86 -20.00 -11.53 98.85
C THR A 86 -19.71 -12.94 98.34
N PHE A 87 -20.06 -13.99 99.09
CA PHE A 87 -19.89 -15.37 98.62
C PHE A 87 -20.69 -15.66 97.34
N SER A 88 -21.92 -15.17 97.23
CA SER A 88 -22.72 -15.32 96.00
C SER A 88 -22.11 -14.58 94.80
N LEU A 89 -21.53 -13.40 95.02
CA LEU A 89 -20.81 -12.65 93.98
C LEU A 89 -19.49 -13.32 93.59
N GLU A 90 -18.77 -13.88 94.55
CA GLU A 90 -17.54 -14.64 94.35
C GLU A 90 -17.83 -15.91 93.54
N ASP A 91 -18.84 -16.70 93.91
CA ASP A 91 -19.30 -17.87 93.16
C ASP A 91 -19.63 -17.51 91.69
N ARG A 92 -20.31 -16.38 91.47
CA ARG A 92 -20.64 -15.93 90.11
C ARG A 92 -19.40 -15.50 89.33
N ARG A 93 -18.44 -14.84 89.98
CA ARG A 93 -17.16 -14.45 89.37
C ARG A 93 -16.31 -15.67 89.02
N GLU A 94 -16.31 -16.68 89.87
CA GLU A 94 -15.57 -17.92 89.65
C GLU A 94 -16.15 -18.68 88.45
N ARG A 95 -17.48 -18.83 88.37
CA ARG A 95 -18.14 -19.41 87.17
C ARG A 95 -17.85 -18.63 85.88
N LEU A 96 -17.79 -17.30 85.95
CA LEU A 96 -17.45 -16.50 84.77
C LEU A 96 -15.99 -16.70 84.36
N ARG A 97 -15.06 -16.79 85.32
CA ARG A 97 -13.65 -17.11 85.03
C ARG A 97 -13.51 -18.49 84.40
N GLU A 98 -14.20 -19.49 84.91
CA GLU A 98 -14.20 -20.84 84.33
C GLU A 98 -14.71 -20.84 82.89
N MET A 99 -15.79 -20.10 82.60
CA MET A 99 -16.32 -19.98 81.25
C MET A 99 -15.34 -19.28 80.29
N LEU A 100 -14.74 -18.17 80.72
CA LEU A 100 -13.76 -17.44 79.91
C LEU A 100 -12.49 -18.27 79.68
N LEU A 101 -12.00 -18.99 80.69
CA LEU A 101 -10.86 -19.89 80.54
C LEU A 101 -11.17 -21.04 79.58
N ALA A 102 -12.39 -21.60 79.63
CA ALA A 102 -12.80 -22.64 78.69
C ALA A 102 -12.92 -22.11 77.25
N GLU A 103 -13.37 -20.87 77.05
CA GLU A 103 -13.37 -20.22 75.74
C GLU A 103 -11.95 -19.96 75.24
N GLU A 104 -11.07 -19.41 76.07
CA GLU A 104 -9.65 -19.21 75.73
C GLU A 104 -8.97 -20.52 75.35
N GLN A 105 -9.19 -21.60 76.11
CA GLN A 105 -8.67 -22.93 75.80
C GLN A 105 -9.18 -23.44 74.45
N LYS A 106 -10.48 -23.31 74.17
CA LYS A 106 -11.04 -23.70 72.85
C LYS A 106 -10.43 -22.91 71.71
N TYR A 107 -10.21 -21.60 71.87
CA TYR A 107 -9.57 -20.80 70.83
C TYR A 107 -8.11 -21.22 70.61
N ILE A 108 -7.38 -21.55 71.67
CA ILE A 108 -6.02 -22.08 71.55
C ILE A 108 -6.04 -23.42 70.80
N GLU A 109 -6.92 -24.35 71.18
CA GLU A 109 -7.09 -25.64 70.49
C GLU A 109 -7.47 -25.47 69.01
N GLU A 110 -8.36 -24.53 68.68
CA GLU A 110 -8.72 -24.24 67.30
C GLU A 110 -7.57 -23.64 66.49
N MET A 111 -6.75 -22.79 67.09
CA MET A 111 -5.59 -22.19 66.44
C MET A 111 -4.51 -23.24 66.19
N GLU A 112 -4.22 -24.10 67.17
CA GLU A 112 -3.29 -25.22 67.05
C GLU A 112 -3.77 -26.25 66.01
N ALA A 113 -5.08 -26.51 65.93
CA ALA A 113 -5.66 -27.41 64.92
C ALA A 113 -5.67 -26.82 63.50
N LYS A 114 -5.75 -25.49 63.35
CA LYS A 114 -5.68 -24.80 62.05
C LYS A 114 -4.25 -24.67 61.54
N GLU A 115 -3.26 -24.73 62.42
CA GLU A 115 -1.86 -24.72 62.02
C GLU A 115 -1.45 -26.07 61.41
N GLU A 116 -1.26 -26.08 60.10
CA GLU A 116 -0.76 -27.26 59.40
C GLU A 116 0.57 -27.70 60.02
N THR A 117 0.61 -28.95 60.47
CA THR A 117 1.83 -29.51 61.05
C THR A 117 2.93 -29.59 60.00
N VAL A 118 4.19 -29.55 60.44
CA VAL A 118 5.35 -29.67 59.52
C VAL A 118 5.27 -30.98 58.72
N LEU A 119 4.74 -32.05 59.32
CA LEU A 119 4.54 -33.35 58.66
C LEU A 119 3.48 -33.29 57.54
N GLU A 120 2.37 -32.59 57.76
CA GLU A 120 1.34 -32.39 56.74
C GLU A 120 1.84 -31.54 55.57
N ARG A 121 2.59 -30.45 55.85
CA ARG A 121 3.22 -29.64 54.80
C ARG A 121 4.20 -30.46 53.99
N GLN A 122 5.03 -31.27 54.65
CA GLN A 122 5.95 -32.20 53.99
C GLN A 122 5.21 -33.28 53.19
N ALA A 123 4.06 -33.78 53.66
CA ALA A 123 3.23 -34.71 52.92
C ALA A 123 2.64 -34.06 51.66
N LYS A 124 2.08 -32.85 51.76
CA LYS A 124 1.59 -32.06 50.61
C LYS A 124 2.71 -31.79 49.59
N MET A 125 3.92 -31.44 50.05
CA MET A 125 5.07 -31.26 49.16
C MET A 125 5.49 -32.57 48.47
N ARG A 126 5.47 -33.70 49.18
CA ARG A 126 5.76 -35.02 48.60
C ARG A 126 4.70 -35.43 47.58
N GLU A 127 3.42 -35.25 47.87
CA GLU A 127 2.33 -35.55 46.93
C GLU A 127 2.39 -34.65 45.69
N ARG A 128 2.66 -33.35 45.87
CA ARG A 128 2.88 -32.44 44.74
C ARG A 128 4.07 -32.85 43.88
N ALA A 129 5.19 -33.26 44.51
CA ALA A 129 6.37 -33.73 43.79
C ALA A 129 6.09 -35.04 43.04
N LYS A 130 5.37 -35.99 43.65
CA LYS A 130 4.91 -37.22 42.98
C LYS A 130 4.03 -36.90 41.79
N PHE A 131 3.02 -36.03 41.95
CA PHE A 131 2.14 -35.61 40.87
C PHE A 131 2.90 -34.96 39.71
N LEU A 132 3.85 -34.07 39.99
CA LEU A 132 4.68 -33.45 38.96
C LEU A 132 5.57 -34.47 38.25
N LYS A 133 6.13 -35.44 38.98
CA LYS A 133 6.92 -36.54 38.39
C LYS A 133 6.05 -37.41 37.49
N GLU A 134 4.86 -37.77 37.95
CA GLU A 134 3.90 -38.56 37.19
C GLU A 134 3.43 -37.82 35.94
N LYS A 135 3.12 -36.53 36.03
CA LYS A 135 2.75 -35.71 34.87
C LYS A 135 3.87 -35.65 33.83
N ARG A 136 5.13 -35.43 34.26
CA ARG A 136 6.28 -35.45 33.34
C ARG A 136 6.47 -36.82 32.69
N GLU A 137 6.26 -37.89 33.45
CA GLU A 137 6.34 -39.26 32.91
C GLU A 137 5.22 -39.53 31.90
N GLN A 138 3.99 -39.09 32.17
CA GLN A 138 2.88 -39.19 31.22
C GLN A 138 3.16 -38.40 29.94
N GLU A 139 3.68 -37.18 30.03
CA GLU A 139 4.10 -36.38 28.88
C GLU A 139 5.20 -37.09 28.08
N ARG A 140 6.19 -37.67 28.77
CA ARG A 140 7.25 -38.47 28.13
C ARG A 140 6.67 -39.69 27.41
N LEU A 141 5.77 -40.43 28.04
CA LEU A 141 5.14 -41.61 27.45
C LEU A 141 4.28 -41.25 26.23
N LYS A 142 3.54 -40.14 26.26
CA LYS A 142 2.79 -39.64 25.09
C LYS A 142 3.72 -39.31 23.92
N LEU A 143 4.80 -38.58 24.18
CA LEU A 143 5.79 -38.28 23.15
C LEU A 143 6.39 -39.56 22.56
N VAL A 144 6.71 -40.53 23.42
CA VAL A 144 7.24 -41.83 22.99
C VAL A 144 6.22 -42.57 22.12
N GLN A 145 4.93 -42.58 22.50
CA GLN A 145 3.85 -43.17 21.68
C GLN A 145 3.72 -42.46 20.33
N GLU A 146 3.71 -41.13 20.29
CA GLU A 146 3.66 -40.37 19.04
C GLU A 146 4.85 -40.70 18.12
N LYS A 147 6.04 -40.88 18.69
CA LYS A 147 7.24 -41.27 17.93
C LYS A 147 7.18 -42.71 17.45
N TYR A 148 6.61 -43.63 18.23
CA TYR A 148 6.33 -44.99 17.76
C TYR A 148 5.32 -44.99 16.61
N ASP A 149 4.25 -44.21 16.71
CA ASP A 149 3.25 -44.08 15.66
C ASP A 149 3.84 -43.44 14.41
N GLN A 150 4.67 -42.41 14.56
CA GLN A 150 5.39 -41.79 13.44
C GLN A 150 6.27 -42.84 12.74
N ARG A 151 7.09 -43.56 13.50
CA ARG A 151 7.92 -44.64 12.96
C ARG A 151 7.09 -45.73 12.30
N TRP A 152 5.94 -46.09 12.85
CA TRP A 152 5.04 -47.07 12.25
C TRP A 152 4.46 -46.55 10.93
N ARG A 153 3.96 -45.30 10.88
CA ARG A 153 3.45 -44.69 9.64
C ARG A 153 4.50 -44.63 8.54
N ASP A 154 5.73 -44.21 8.89
CA ASP A 154 6.82 -44.08 7.93
C ASP A 154 7.27 -45.44 7.37
N ASN A 155 7.31 -46.48 8.22
CA ASN A 155 7.75 -47.83 7.83
C ASN A 155 6.63 -48.73 7.28
N CYS A 156 5.36 -48.36 7.44
CA CYS A 156 4.23 -49.19 7.00
C CYS A 156 4.03 -49.08 5.47
N GLU A 157 4.39 -50.14 4.74
CA GLU A 157 4.26 -50.20 3.28
C GLU A 157 2.79 -50.08 2.81
N GLU A 158 1.87 -50.73 3.51
CA GLU A 158 0.43 -50.70 3.22
C GLU A 158 -0.17 -49.30 3.37
N LEU A 159 0.34 -48.51 4.32
CA LEU A 159 -0.07 -47.12 4.47
C LEU A 159 0.49 -46.27 3.32
N ARG A 160 1.73 -46.52 2.90
CA ARG A 160 2.32 -45.81 1.76
C ARG A 160 1.57 -46.09 0.45
N SER A 161 1.20 -47.34 0.18
CA SER A 161 0.43 -47.68 -1.02
C SER A 161 -0.95 -47.02 -1.04
N THR A 162 -1.67 -47.05 0.08
CA THR A 162 -3.00 -46.42 0.20
C THR A 162 -2.96 -44.90 0.14
N LEU A 163 -1.96 -44.25 0.76
CA LEU A 163 -1.75 -42.80 0.63
C LEU A 163 -1.40 -42.41 -0.80
N SER A 164 -0.58 -43.20 -1.49
CA SER A 164 -0.26 -42.97 -2.90
C SER A 164 -1.49 -43.08 -3.79
N GLN A 165 -2.38 -44.05 -3.54
CA GLN A 165 -3.65 -44.17 -4.28
C GLN A 165 -4.58 -43.00 -4.02
N ARG A 166 -4.73 -42.57 -2.77
CA ARG A 166 -5.53 -41.36 -2.46
C ARG A 166 -4.99 -40.12 -3.15
N HIS A 167 -3.68 -39.93 -3.11
CA HIS A 167 -3.04 -38.81 -3.81
C HIS A 167 -3.26 -38.90 -5.32
N GLN A 168 -3.20 -40.10 -5.90
CA GLN A 168 -3.52 -40.30 -7.32
C GLN A 168 -4.97 -39.94 -7.63
N ASP A 169 -5.92 -40.32 -6.76
CA ASP A 169 -7.34 -39.97 -6.92
C ASP A 169 -7.57 -38.46 -6.83
N GLU A 170 -6.88 -37.77 -5.91
CA GLU A 170 -6.88 -36.30 -5.80
C GLU A 170 -6.39 -35.66 -7.11
N VAL A 171 -5.24 -36.11 -7.62
CA VAL A 171 -4.69 -35.62 -8.90
C VAL A 171 -5.65 -35.87 -10.06
N PHE A 172 -6.37 -37.00 -10.08
CA PHE A 172 -7.38 -37.27 -11.11
C PHE A 172 -8.60 -36.34 -10.98
N GLN A 173 -9.05 -36.03 -9.77
CA GLN A 173 -10.13 -35.07 -9.55
C GLN A 173 -9.72 -33.68 -10.02
N GLU A 174 -8.54 -33.20 -9.62
CA GLU A 174 -8.00 -31.92 -10.06
C GLU A 174 -7.86 -31.85 -11.59
N ARG A 175 -7.35 -32.92 -12.20
CA ARG A 175 -7.24 -33.00 -13.67
C ARG A 175 -8.60 -32.97 -14.35
N HIS A 176 -9.61 -33.62 -13.78
CA HIS A 176 -10.98 -33.60 -14.30
C HIS A 176 -11.57 -32.20 -14.25
N GLU A 177 -11.37 -31.47 -13.15
CA GLU A 177 -11.78 -30.07 -13.02
C GLU A 177 -11.06 -29.16 -14.04
N GLN A 178 -9.75 -29.35 -14.24
CA GLN A 178 -9.00 -28.64 -15.27
C GLN A 178 -9.55 -28.89 -16.68
N LEU A 179 -9.94 -30.13 -17.00
CA LEU A 179 -10.54 -30.46 -18.28
C LEU A 179 -11.90 -29.78 -18.46
N LYS A 180 -12.75 -29.75 -17.43
CA LYS A 180 -14.01 -29.01 -17.46
C LYS A 180 -13.80 -27.51 -17.73
N ILE A 181 -12.87 -26.88 -17.02
CA ILE A 181 -12.54 -25.47 -17.22
C ILE A 181 -12.07 -25.22 -18.65
N LYS A 182 -11.22 -26.11 -19.19
CA LYS A 182 -10.75 -26.02 -20.57
C LYS A 182 -11.87 -26.18 -21.59
N GLU A 183 -12.83 -27.06 -21.33
CA GLU A 183 -14.00 -27.24 -22.19
C GLU A 183 -14.90 -26.01 -22.18
N GLU A 184 -15.17 -25.42 -21.01
CA GLU A 184 -15.91 -24.15 -20.88
C GLU A 184 -15.21 -23.00 -21.61
N GLN A 185 -13.87 -22.92 -21.51
CA GLN A 185 -13.08 -21.92 -22.24
C GLN A 185 -13.23 -22.10 -23.75
N LYS A 186 -13.11 -23.34 -24.24
CA LYS A 186 -13.28 -23.65 -25.65
C LYS A 186 -14.69 -23.32 -26.16
N GLN A 187 -15.72 -23.55 -25.35
CA GLN A 187 -17.09 -23.16 -25.69
C GLN A 187 -17.21 -21.64 -25.84
N LYS A 188 -16.67 -20.86 -24.89
CA LYS A 188 -16.65 -19.40 -24.97
C LYS A 188 -15.86 -18.89 -26.18
N GLU A 189 -14.71 -19.50 -26.48
CA GLU A 189 -13.93 -19.18 -27.68
C GLU A 189 -14.73 -19.45 -28.95
N SER A 190 -15.41 -20.61 -29.04
CA SER A 190 -16.27 -20.95 -30.17
C SER A 190 -17.46 -19.99 -30.32
N GLU A 191 -18.06 -19.53 -29.22
CA GLU A 191 -19.13 -18.53 -29.24
C GLU A 191 -18.61 -17.20 -29.79
N VAL A 192 -17.44 -16.75 -29.32
CA VAL A 192 -16.78 -15.53 -29.80
C VAL A 192 -16.43 -15.63 -31.29
N GLU A 193 -15.86 -16.75 -31.72
CA GLU A 193 -15.57 -17.00 -33.14
C GLU A 193 -16.83 -16.98 -34.00
N SER A 194 -17.92 -17.62 -33.55
CA SER A 194 -19.19 -17.60 -34.27
C SER A 194 -19.77 -16.19 -34.39
N PHE A 195 -19.68 -15.40 -33.33
CA PHE A 195 -20.11 -14.01 -33.32
C PHE A 195 -19.31 -13.16 -34.33
N TYR A 196 -18.00 -13.33 -34.37
CA TYR A 196 -17.16 -12.62 -35.34
C TYR A 196 -17.39 -13.10 -36.78
N ALA A 197 -17.63 -14.40 -36.98
CA ALA A 197 -17.98 -14.94 -38.30
C ALA A 197 -19.29 -14.33 -38.82
N ASP A 198 -20.30 -14.17 -37.95
CA ASP A 198 -21.57 -13.52 -38.28
C ASP A 198 -21.39 -12.04 -38.64
N LEU A 199 -20.58 -11.31 -37.88
CA LEU A 199 -20.24 -9.92 -38.19
C LEU A 199 -19.52 -9.79 -39.53
N TRP A 200 -18.58 -10.70 -39.81
CA TRP A 200 -17.85 -10.71 -41.06
C TRP A 200 -18.77 -11.04 -42.24
N ALA A 201 -19.66 -12.03 -42.11
CA ALA A 201 -20.66 -12.35 -43.12
C ALA A 201 -21.58 -11.15 -43.42
N LYS A 202 -21.99 -10.39 -42.39
CA LYS A 202 -22.76 -9.15 -42.57
C LYS A 202 -21.97 -8.08 -43.31
N ASP A 203 -20.69 -7.89 -43.00
CA ASP A 203 -19.84 -6.92 -43.70
C ASP A 203 -19.64 -7.29 -45.18
N ILE A 204 -19.40 -8.56 -45.48
CA ILE A 204 -19.32 -9.06 -46.87
C ILE A 204 -20.64 -8.80 -47.60
N ALA A 205 -21.78 -9.11 -47.00
CA ALA A 205 -23.08 -8.89 -47.61
C ALA A 205 -23.32 -7.41 -47.92
N LEU A 206 -22.96 -6.50 -46.99
CA LEU A 206 -23.06 -5.06 -47.21
C LEU A 206 -22.13 -4.56 -48.33
N LYS A 207 -20.90 -5.07 -48.42
CA LYS A 207 -19.98 -4.74 -49.52
C LYS A 207 -20.52 -5.23 -50.86
N SER A 208 -21.02 -6.47 -50.92
CA SER A 208 -21.67 -7.02 -52.10
C SER A 208 -22.86 -6.16 -52.54
N GLN A 209 -23.72 -5.73 -51.61
CA GLN A 209 -24.85 -4.85 -51.91
C GLN A 209 -24.39 -3.49 -52.46
N ARG A 210 -23.35 -2.88 -51.88
CA ARG A 210 -22.78 -1.62 -52.40
C ARG A 210 -22.19 -1.79 -53.80
N GLU A 211 -21.48 -2.89 -54.05
CA GLU A 211 -20.96 -3.21 -55.38
C GLU A 211 -22.10 -3.42 -56.39
N GLU A 212 -23.16 -4.12 -56.03
CA GLU A 212 -24.35 -4.25 -56.88
C GLU A 212 -25.03 -2.91 -57.15
N GLU A 213 -25.20 -2.06 -56.14
CA GLU A 213 -25.80 -0.74 -56.28
C GLU A 213 -24.95 0.18 -57.17
N THR A 214 -23.64 0.20 -56.98
CA THR A 214 -22.72 0.98 -57.83
C THR A 214 -22.70 0.46 -59.26
N ALA A 215 -22.72 -0.87 -59.46
CA ALA A 215 -22.85 -1.47 -60.78
C ALA A 215 -24.19 -1.11 -61.45
N ARG A 216 -25.31 -1.15 -60.72
CA ARG A 216 -26.63 -0.71 -61.22
C ARG A 216 -26.62 0.76 -61.61
N GLN A 217 -26.07 1.64 -60.77
CA GLN A 217 -25.95 3.06 -61.07
C GLN A 217 -25.07 3.31 -62.30
N GLN A 218 -23.99 2.54 -62.47
CA GLN A 218 -23.14 2.62 -63.65
C GLN A 218 -23.87 2.16 -64.92
N ILE A 219 -24.64 1.07 -64.85
CA ILE A 219 -25.48 0.58 -65.95
C ILE A 219 -26.51 1.63 -66.34
N GLU A 220 -27.21 2.25 -65.38
CA GLU A 220 -28.20 3.30 -65.67
C GLU A 220 -27.55 4.55 -66.28
N ARG A 221 -26.41 5.02 -65.76
CA ARG A 221 -25.65 6.14 -66.38
C ARG A 221 -25.20 5.80 -67.81
N ASN A 222 -24.73 4.57 -68.04
CA ASN A 222 -24.36 4.11 -69.38
C ASN A 222 -25.58 4.03 -70.31
N ARG A 223 -26.74 3.64 -69.78
CA ARG A 223 -28.00 3.61 -70.54
C ARG A 223 -28.48 5.02 -70.90
N GLU A 224 -28.39 5.98 -69.98
CA GLU A 224 -28.74 7.39 -70.22
C GLU A 224 -27.82 8.02 -71.26
N THR A 225 -26.51 7.84 -71.12
CA THR A 225 -25.53 8.32 -72.11
C THR A 225 -25.76 7.70 -73.49
N LEU A 226 -26.06 6.40 -73.56
CA LEU A 226 -26.42 5.74 -74.82
C LEU A 226 -27.70 6.31 -75.44
N LYS A 227 -28.73 6.60 -74.64
CA LYS A 227 -29.97 7.26 -75.14
C LYS A 227 -29.66 8.63 -75.74
N LEU A 228 -28.80 9.43 -75.09
CA LEU A 228 -28.37 10.73 -75.61
C LEU A 228 -27.60 10.58 -76.93
N GLN A 229 -26.70 9.59 -77.02
CA GLN A 229 -25.96 9.31 -78.26
C GLN A 229 -26.88 8.87 -79.41
N ILE A 230 -27.87 8.01 -79.13
CA ILE A 230 -28.87 7.58 -80.12
C ILE A 230 -29.68 8.79 -80.60
N ALA A 231 -30.13 9.65 -79.69
CA ALA A 231 -30.88 10.86 -80.05
C ALA A 231 -30.03 11.83 -80.89
N ALA A 232 -28.77 12.05 -80.52
CA ALA A 232 -27.84 12.88 -81.30
C ALA A 232 -27.59 12.30 -82.70
N CYS A 233 -27.43 10.98 -82.82
CA CYS A 233 -27.27 10.32 -84.12
C CYS A 233 -28.55 10.41 -84.97
N GLN A 234 -29.74 10.33 -84.37
CA GLN A 234 -31.00 10.54 -85.06
C GLN A 234 -31.14 11.98 -85.58
N GLN A 235 -30.80 12.98 -84.75
CA GLN A 235 -30.78 14.38 -85.17
C GLN A 235 -29.82 14.61 -86.34
N GLN A 236 -28.60 14.09 -86.26
CA GLN A 236 -27.64 14.15 -87.37
C GLN A 236 -28.19 13.54 -88.66
N ARG A 237 -28.89 12.39 -88.59
CA ARG A 237 -29.53 11.76 -89.76
C ARG A 237 -30.68 12.60 -90.32
N GLU A 238 -31.46 13.27 -89.47
CA GLU A 238 -32.53 14.16 -89.91
C GLU A 238 -31.98 15.41 -90.59
N ASP A 239 -30.92 16.00 -90.03
CA ASP A 239 -30.25 17.16 -90.61
C ASP A 239 -29.56 16.81 -91.94
N GLU A 240 -28.95 15.62 -92.04
CA GLU A 240 -28.38 15.12 -93.31
C GLU A 240 -29.46 14.91 -94.37
N LYS A 241 -30.65 14.43 -93.99
CA LYS A 241 -31.79 14.31 -94.92
C LYS A 241 -32.28 15.66 -95.39
N LYS A 242 -32.46 16.63 -94.49
CA LYS A 242 -32.84 18.01 -94.84
C LYS A 242 -31.81 18.64 -95.77
N LEU A 243 -30.52 18.43 -95.50
CA LEU A 243 -29.44 18.93 -96.35
C LEU A 243 -29.52 18.32 -97.76
N LYS A 244 -29.75 17.00 -97.88
CA LYS A 244 -29.97 16.33 -99.17
C LYS A 244 -31.20 16.84 -99.91
N GLU A 245 -32.28 17.18 -99.20
CA GLU A 245 -33.48 17.77 -99.80
C GLU A 245 -33.18 19.17 -100.37
N VAL A 246 -32.47 20.01 -99.61
CA VAL A 246 -32.03 21.35 -100.05
C VAL A 246 -31.06 21.25 -101.24
N GLU A 247 -30.11 20.32 -101.21
CA GLU A 247 -29.20 20.05 -102.32
C GLU A 247 -29.97 19.61 -103.58
N ALA A 248 -30.98 18.75 -103.42
CA ALA A 248 -31.82 18.31 -104.55
C ALA A 248 -32.67 19.45 -105.13
N GLU A 249 -33.17 20.36 -104.30
CA GLU A 249 -33.86 21.57 -104.76
C GLU A 249 -32.90 22.52 -105.49
N TRP A 250 -31.70 22.71 -104.95
CA TRP A 250 -30.66 23.51 -105.59
C TRP A 250 -30.26 22.95 -106.96
N LEU A 251 -30.06 21.64 -107.06
CA LEU A 251 -29.76 20.96 -108.34
C LEU A 251 -30.90 21.08 -109.35
N LYS A 252 -32.17 21.09 -108.91
CA LYS A 252 -33.32 21.34 -109.79
C LYS A 252 -33.28 22.77 -110.34
N GLU A 253 -32.99 23.76 -109.49
CA GLU A 253 -32.89 25.16 -109.92
C GLU A 253 -31.67 25.41 -110.82
N GLU A 254 -30.50 24.82 -110.53
CA GLU A 254 -29.35 24.88 -111.43
C GLU A 254 -29.69 24.26 -112.80
N ALA A 255 -30.39 23.13 -112.84
CA ALA A 255 -30.81 22.50 -114.09
C ALA A 255 -31.85 23.35 -114.86
N ARG A 256 -32.68 24.14 -114.18
CA ARG A 256 -33.60 25.10 -114.84
C ARG A 256 -32.82 26.24 -115.46
N LEU A 257 -31.89 26.85 -114.73
CA LEU A 257 -31.03 27.92 -115.22
C LEU A 257 -30.19 27.45 -116.42
N ARG A 258 -29.58 26.25 -116.34
CA ARG A 258 -28.85 25.65 -117.48
C ARG A 258 -29.73 25.48 -118.72
N LYS A 259 -30.99 25.04 -118.57
CA LYS A 259 -31.94 24.93 -119.69
C LYS A 259 -32.29 26.29 -120.29
N GLU A 260 -32.37 27.34 -119.48
CA GLU A 260 -32.61 28.71 -119.93
C GLU A 260 -31.38 29.27 -120.66
N GLU A 261 -30.17 29.03 -120.13
CA GLU A 261 -28.90 29.37 -120.79
C GLU A 261 -28.74 28.64 -122.12
N GLU A 262 -29.05 27.33 -122.18
CA GLU A 262 -29.01 26.55 -123.42
C GLU A 262 -29.99 27.10 -124.47
N LYS A 263 -31.21 27.47 -124.06
CA LYS A 263 -32.18 28.14 -124.95
C LYS A 263 -31.64 29.46 -125.47
N TRP A 264 -31.06 30.30 -124.62
CA TRP A 264 -30.46 31.56 -125.01
C TRP A 264 -29.27 31.37 -125.97
N LEU A 265 -28.39 30.40 -125.69
CA LEU A 265 -27.28 30.02 -126.57
C LEU A 265 -27.77 29.53 -127.93
N GLN A 266 -28.85 28.74 -127.97
CA GLN A 266 -29.49 28.31 -129.22
C GLN A 266 -30.05 29.49 -130.01
N GLU A 267 -30.72 30.44 -129.36
CA GLU A 267 -31.24 31.66 -129.99
C GLU A 267 -30.11 32.55 -130.55
N VAL A 268 -29.03 32.73 -129.79
CA VAL A 268 -27.84 33.47 -130.24
C VAL A 268 -27.18 32.77 -131.42
N LYS A 269 -27.05 31.43 -131.39
CA LYS A 269 -26.53 30.64 -132.51
C LYS A 269 -27.40 30.78 -133.75
N LEU A 270 -28.73 30.75 -133.60
CA LEU A 270 -29.67 30.94 -134.69
C LEU A 270 -29.60 32.37 -135.27
N ARG A 271 -29.45 33.40 -134.42
CA ARG A 271 -29.22 34.80 -134.84
C ARG A 271 -27.92 34.95 -135.60
N LYS A 272 -26.82 34.35 -135.11
CA LYS A 272 -25.52 34.33 -135.81
C LYS A 272 -25.61 33.61 -137.17
N GLN A 273 -26.31 32.47 -137.24
CA GLN A 273 -26.54 31.77 -138.51
C GLN A 273 -27.37 32.60 -139.49
N LYS A 274 -28.45 33.27 -139.03
CA LYS A 274 -29.24 34.17 -139.87
C LYS A 274 -28.43 35.38 -140.35
N ALA A 275 -27.59 35.96 -139.50
CA ALA A 275 -26.69 37.05 -139.88
C ALA A 275 -25.65 36.59 -140.92
N ALA A 276 -25.04 35.41 -140.73
CA ALA A 276 -24.13 34.81 -141.70
C ALA A 276 -24.82 34.48 -143.03
N ARG A 277 -26.07 34.00 -143.01
CA ARG A 277 -26.88 33.75 -144.22
C ARG A 277 -27.17 35.06 -144.96
N ARG A 278 -27.59 36.11 -144.26
CA ARG A 278 -27.81 37.45 -144.86
C ARG A 278 -26.52 38.03 -145.44
N SER A 279 -25.40 37.92 -144.72
CA SER A 279 -24.07 38.30 -145.22
C SER A 279 -23.72 37.54 -146.49
N ARG A 280 -23.90 36.20 -146.52
CA ARG A 280 -23.66 35.36 -147.70
C ARG A 280 -24.58 35.73 -148.87
N ASP A 281 -25.85 36.00 -148.63
CA ASP A 281 -26.82 36.37 -149.68
C ASP A 281 -26.49 37.75 -150.27
N VAL A 282 -26.03 38.70 -149.45
CA VAL A 282 -25.50 40.00 -149.90
C VAL A 282 -24.21 39.81 -150.70
N SER A 283 -23.30 38.95 -150.26
CA SER A 283 -22.07 38.62 -150.99
C SER A 283 -22.34 37.94 -152.33
N ILE A 284 -23.35 37.06 -152.43
CA ILE A 284 -23.75 36.42 -153.70
C ILE A 284 -24.41 37.43 -154.64
N ARG A 285 -25.26 38.33 -154.13
CA ARG A 285 -25.83 39.43 -154.94
C ARG A 285 -24.74 40.35 -155.48
N LEU A 286 -23.81 40.79 -154.63
CA LEU A 286 -22.65 41.59 -155.03
C LEU A 286 -21.74 40.84 -156.02
N LYS A 287 -21.57 39.52 -155.88
CA LYS A 287 -20.79 38.71 -156.82
C LYS A 287 -21.46 38.61 -158.20
N ASN A 288 -22.78 38.39 -158.26
CA ASN A 288 -23.51 38.32 -159.53
C ASN A 288 -23.61 39.69 -160.21
N GLU A 289 -23.68 40.77 -159.43
CA GLU A 289 -23.65 42.15 -159.93
C GLU A 289 -22.24 42.55 -160.41
N LYS A 290 -21.19 41.99 -159.81
CA LYS A 290 -19.80 42.09 -160.29
C LYS A 290 -19.56 41.26 -161.55
N GLU A 291 -19.98 40.00 -161.63
CA GLU A 291 -19.82 39.17 -162.84
C GLU A 291 -20.57 39.73 -164.07
N ALA A 292 -21.64 40.52 -163.85
CA ALA A 292 -22.35 41.23 -164.91
C ALA A 292 -21.65 42.54 -165.35
N LYS A 293 -20.94 43.22 -164.44
CA LYS A 293 -20.13 44.41 -164.72
C LYS A 293 -18.73 44.07 -165.27
N GLU A 294 -18.10 43.00 -164.80
CA GLU A 294 -16.81 42.48 -165.29
C GLU A 294 -16.91 42.06 -166.77
N LYS A 295 -18.02 41.46 -167.23
CA LYS A 295 -18.24 41.20 -168.68
C LYS A 295 -18.37 42.46 -169.55
N GLN A 296 -18.63 43.63 -168.94
CA GLN A 296 -18.73 44.93 -169.60
C GLN A 296 -17.44 45.76 -169.42
N GLU A 297 -16.66 45.49 -168.36
CA GLU A 297 -15.41 46.15 -167.98
C GLU A 297 -14.16 45.41 -168.48
N ASP A 298 -14.18 44.10 -168.70
CA ASP A 298 -13.07 43.32 -169.31
C ASP A 298 -12.78 43.78 -170.75
N ALA A 299 -13.79 44.28 -171.47
CA ALA A 299 -13.62 44.91 -172.79
C ALA A 299 -13.02 46.34 -172.72
N ALA A 300 -12.93 46.93 -171.53
CA ALA A 300 -12.47 48.31 -171.30
C ALA A 300 -11.24 48.43 -170.37
N MET A 301 -10.93 47.42 -169.54
CA MET A 301 -9.78 47.37 -168.64
C MET A 301 -8.52 46.79 -169.29
N ASP A 302 -8.63 46.03 -170.38
CA ASP A 302 -7.48 45.67 -171.24
C ASP A 302 -6.78 46.91 -171.86
N MET A 303 -7.41 48.08 -171.82
CA MET A 303 -6.86 49.36 -172.31
C MET A 303 -6.34 50.32 -171.23
N LYS A 304 -6.52 50.04 -169.93
CA LYS A 304 -6.19 51.00 -168.85
C LYS A 304 -5.28 50.49 -167.72
N ILE A 305 -5.01 49.18 -167.67
CA ILE A 305 -4.12 48.57 -166.66
C ILE A 305 -2.62 48.88 -166.90
N LEU A 306 -2.27 49.47 -168.05
CA LEU A 306 -0.91 49.96 -168.33
C LEU A 306 -0.58 51.34 -167.70
N GLU A 307 -1.52 52.06 -167.08
CA GLU A 307 -1.30 53.49 -166.72
C GLU A 307 -1.26 53.85 -165.23
N LYS A 308 -1.63 52.99 -164.26
CA LYS A 308 -1.79 53.43 -162.85
C LYS A 308 -1.13 52.56 -161.77
N LEU A 309 0.03 51.98 -162.08
CA LEU A 309 0.95 51.35 -161.10
C LEU A 309 2.04 52.32 -160.57
N LEU A 310 1.85 53.65 -160.69
CA LEU A 310 2.89 54.65 -160.39
C LEU A 310 2.49 55.82 -159.46
N GLU A 311 1.34 55.77 -158.78
CA GLU A 311 0.92 56.77 -157.77
C GLU A 311 0.65 56.13 -156.40
N ASP A 312 1.63 55.32 -156.06
CA ASP A 312 2.02 54.78 -154.79
C ASP A 312 2.02 55.81 -153.62
N THR A 313 1.65 55.32 -152.44
CA THR A 313 2.48 55.39 -151.21
C THR A 313 3.06 56.75 -150.77
N ARG A 314 2.31 57.53 -149.96
CA ARG A 314 2.98 58.62 -149.20
C ARG A 314 2.53 59.03 -147.78
N ASN A 315 1.40 58.61 -147.18
CA ASN A 315 0.89 59.35 -145.98
C ASN A 315 0.45 58.58 -144.70
N GLU A 316 0.89 57.35 -144.40
CA GLU A 316 0.36 56.60 -143.22
C GLU A 316 1.23 56.56 -141.94
N VAL A 317 2.45 57.13 -141.91
CA VAL A 317 3.39 56.87 -140.79
C VAL A 317 3.36 57.88 -139.62
N LYS A 318 2.64 59.02 -139.72
CA LYS A 318 2.76 60.11 -138.72
C LYS A 318 1.76 60.10 -137.56
N GLU A 319 0.60 59.45 -137.64
CA GLU A 319 -0.44 59.55 -136.59
C GLU A 319 -0.31 58.55 -135.42
N GLU A 320 0.41 57.43 -135.58
CA GLU A 320 0.46 56.36 -134.55
C GLU A 320 1.30 56.71 -133.30
N LYS A 321 2.14 57.75 -133.37
CA LYS A 321 3.18 58.01 -132.35
C LYS A 321 2.70 58.85 -131.15
N GLN A 322 1.60 59.61 -131.28
CA GLN A 322 1.09 60.48 -130.21
C GLN A 322 0.23 59.74 -129.17
N ARG A 323 -0.66 58.81 -129.59
CA ARG A 323 -1.56 58.06 -128.67
C ARG A 323 -0.87 57.16 -127.63
N LYS A 324 0.37 56.73 -127.88
CA LYS A 324 1.12 55.86 -126.95
C LYS A 324 1.72 56.59 -125.73
N ARG A 325 1.78 57.92 -125.74
CA ARG A 325 2.44 58.71 -124.67
C ARG A 325 1.48 59.02 -123.52
N GLU A 326 0.24 59.38 -123.83
CA GLU A 326 -0.79 59.76 -122.84
C GLU A 326 -1.21 58.58 -121.94
N MET A 327 -1.39 57.39 -122.52
CA MET A 327 -1.71 56.15 -121.78
C MET A 327 -0.66 55.74 -120.75
N ARG A 328 0.60 56.16 -120.90
CA ARG A 328 1.67 55.80 -119.95
C ARG A 328 1.66 56.69 -118.71
N GLU A 329 1.26 57.95 -118.84
CA GLU A 329 1.25 58.92 -117.74
C GLU A 329 0.11 58.67 -116.75
N GLU A 330 -1.07 58.27 -117.26
CA GLU A 330 -2.23 57.91 -116.42
C GLU A 330 -1.97 56.63 -115.61
N ASN A 331 -1.35 55.62 -116.23
CA ASN A 331 -1.03 54.36 -115.56
C ASN A 331 -0.01 54.56 -114.41
N LEU A 332 0.94 55.48 -114.58
CA LEU A 332 1.91 55.87 -113.55
C LEU A 332 1.26 56.59 -112.35
N ARG A 333 0.19 57.37 -112.56
CA ARG A 333 -0.54 58.03 -111.47
C ARG A 333 -1.37 57.04 -110.66
N PHE A 334 -2.01 56.08 -111.31
CA PHE A 334 -2.78 55.02 -110.63
C PHE A 334 -1.88 54.15 -109.73
N MET A 335 -0.70 53.75 -110.23
CA MET A 335 0.26 52.98 -109.44
C MET A 335 0.76 53.72 -108.19
N LYS A 336 0.94 55.05 -108.27
CA LYS A 336 1.32 55.88 -107.11
C LYS A 336 0.21 55.95 -106.07
N TYR A 337 -1.05 56.06 -106.49
CA TYR A 337 -2.20 56.06 -105.57
C TYR A 337 -2.36 54.71 -104.86
N CYS A 338 -2.23 53.59 -105.56
CA CYS A 338 -2.25 52.26 -104.94
C CYS A 338 -1.10 52.04 -103.95
N ALA A 339 0.09 52.57 -104.25
CA ALA A 339 1.23 52.49 -103.35
C ALA A 339 1.04 53.34 -102.07
N MET A 340 0.37 54.49 -102.18
CA MET A 340 0.05 55.34 -101.03
C MET A 340 -0.97 54.67 -100.10
N ASN A 341 -2.06 54.11 -100.65
CA ASN A 341 -3.06 53.40 -99.85
C ASN A 341 -2.49 52.15 -99.17
N ARG A 342 -1.56 51.42 -99.80
CA ARG A 342 -0.89 50.28 -99.16
C ARG A 342 -0.09 50.70 -97.93
N LYS A 343 0.66 51.81 -98.02
CA LYS A 343 1.40 52.35 -96.87
C LYS A 343 0.48 52.78 -95.74
N GLU A 344 -0.66 53.39 -96.07
CA GLU A 344 -1.62 53.84 -95.05
C GLU A 344 -2.31 52.66 -94.34
N GLU A 345 -2.59 51.56 -95.03
CA GLU A 345 -3.07 50.32 -94.40
C GLU A 345 -1.96 49.63 -93.58
N GLU A 346 -0.71 49.59 -94.06
CA GLU A 346 0.45 49.07 -93.31
C GLU A 346 0.66 49.85 -91.99
N ASP A 347 0.55 51.19 -92.01
CA ASP A 347 0.67 52.02 -90.82
C ASP A 347 -0.50 51.77 -89.82
N ARG A 348 -1.72 51.55 -90.31
CA ARG A 348 -2.89 51.21 -89.48
C ARG A 348 -2.78 49.80 -88.87
N GLU A 349 -2.31 48.82 -89.65
CA GLU A 349 -2.04 47.47 -89.16
C GLU A 349 -0.95 47.51 -88.08
N ALA A 350 0.12 48.27 -88.27
CA ALA A 350 1.18 48.44 -87.27
C ALA A 350 0.68 49.10 -85.96
N ASP A 351 -0.21 50.09 -86.05
CA ASP A 351 -0.82 50.71 -84.87
C ASP A 351 -1.77 49.75 -84.13
N LEU A 352 -2.54 48.91 -84.85
CA LEU A 352 -3.37 47.86 -84.27
C LEU A 352 -2.52 46.76 -83.61
N GLU A 353 -1.45 46.32 -84.27
CA GLU A 353 -0.49 45.35 -83.71
C GLU A 353 0.16 45.89 -82.44
N ARG A 354 0.51 47.18 -82.38
CA ARG A 354 1.04 47.80 -81.16
C ARG A 354 0.03 47.72 -80.01
N MET A 355 -1.24 48.04 -80.25
CA MET A 355 -2.29 47.96 -79.22
C MET A 355 -2.54 46.52 -78.75
N VAL A 356 -2.55 45.55 -79.67
CA VAL A 356 -2.69 44.12 -79.32
C VAL A 356 -1.50 43.65 -78.48
N ASN A 357 -0.27 44.04 -78.86
CA ASN A 357 0.94 43.68 -78.12
C ASN A 357 0.92 44.26 -76.70
N GLU A 358 0.48 45.51 -76.52
CA GLU A 358 0.32 46.11 -75.18
C GLU A 358 -0.69 45.36 -74.30
N GLU A 359 -1.79 44.87 -74.87
CA GLU A 359 -2.76 44.04 -74.14
C GLU A 359 -2.21 42.65 -73.79
N VAL A 360 -1.45 42.04 -74.70
CA VAL A 360 -0.76 40.77 -74.46
C VAL A 360 0.28 40.94 -73.36
N GLU A 361 1.06 42.02 -73.36
CA GLU A 361 2.04 42.32 -72.32
C GLU A 361 1.38 42.54 -70.95
N LYS A 362 0.23 43.23 -70.89
CA LYS A 362 -0.54 43.39 -69.64
C LYS A 362 -1.04 42.05 -69.10
N LYS A 363 -1.59 41.19 -69.96
CA LYS A 363 -2.02 39.83 -69.56
C LYS A 363 -0.83 38.99 -69.10
N TRP A 364 0.29 39.08 -69.81
CA TRP A 364 1.52 38.37 -69.44
C TRP A 364 2.08 38.84 -68.10
N ALA A 365 2.13 40.16 -67.86
CA ALA A 365 2.52 40.74 -66.58
C ALA A 365 1.61 40.26 -65.44
N HIS A 366 0.29 40.22 -65.65
CA HIS A 366 -0.65 39.70 -64.66
C HIS A 366 -0.41 38.21 -64.37
N THR A 367 -0.15 37.38 -65.39
CA THR A 367 0.19 35.96 -65.17
C THR A 367 1.51 35.80 -64.42
N ILE A 368 2.53 36.62 -64.70
CA ILE A 368 3.80 36.62 -63.98
C ILE A 368 3.60 36.98 -62.50
N GLU A 369 2.78 37.98 -62.21
CA GLU A 369 2.45 38.37 -60.84
C GLU A 369 1.72 37.25 -60.09
N GLN A 370 0.74 36.59 -60.74
CA GLN A 370 0.06 35.42 -60.16
C GLN A 370 1.06 34.28 -59.88
N TYR A 371 1.97 33.97 -60.81
CA TYR A 371 3.01 32.97 -60.60
C TYR A 371 3.98 33.35 -59.46
N LYS A 372 4.31 34.63 -59.30
CA LYS A 372 5.14 35.11 -58.18
C LYS A 372 4.40 34.91 -56.85
N LEU A 373 3.14 35.31 -56.76
CA LEU A 373 2.31 35.12 -55.57
C LEU A 373 2.15 33.63 -55.22
N GLU A 374 1.91 32.77 -56.21
CA GLU A 374 1.82 31.33 -56.00
C GLU A 374 3.15 30.75 -55.52
N ARG A 375 4.27 31.19 -56.10
CA ARG A 375 5.62 30.77 -55.69
C ARG A 375 5.93 31.22 -54.25
N GLU A 376 5.55 32.44 -53.89
CA GLU A 376 5.70 32.96 -52.53
C GLU A 376 4.83 32.20 -51.53
N ALA A 377 3.56 31.92 -51.87
CA ALA A 377 2.67 31.11 -51.05
C ALA A 377 3.20 29.68 -50.86
N ARG A 378 3.71 29.04 -51.92
CA ARG A 378 4.36 27.72 -51.84
C ARG A 378 5.63 27.77 -50.98
N LYS A 379 6.42 28.85 -51.09
CA LYS A 379 7.62 29.05 -50.26
C LYS A 379 7.26 29.23 -48.78
N GLN A 380 6.22 29.99 -48.48
CA GLN A 380 5.70 30.17 -47.12
C GLN A 380 5.14 28.87 -46.55
N LEU A 381 4.37 28.12 -47.33
CA LEU A 381 3.87 26.81 -46.94
C LEU A 381 5.02 25.85 -46.63
N LEU A 382 6.03 25.79 -47.50
CA LEU A 382 7.22 24.97 -47.27
C LEU A 382 7.97 25.40 -46.01
N ALA A 383 8.13 26.70 -45.77
CA ALA A 383 8.74 27.20 -44.55
C ALA A 383 7.98 26.74 -43.30
N ASN A 384 6.64 26.86 -43.30
CA ASN A 384 5.79 26.41 -42.20
C ASN A 384 5.86 24.88 -41.98
N VAL A 385 5.93 24.10 -43.07
CA VAL A 385 6.13 22.63 -42.97
C VAL A 385 7.49 22.31 -42.37
N MET A 386 8.54 23.06 -42.72
CA MET A 386 9.88 22.86 -42.17
C MET A 386 9.97 23.27 -40.70
N THR A 387 9.35 24.39 -40.30
CA THR A 387 9.31 24.81 -38.89
C THR A 387 8.52 23.84 -38.03
N THR A 388 7.34 23.41 -38.46
CA THR A 388 6.54 22.41 -37.73
C THR A 388 7.28 21.08 -37.62
N ARG A 389 8.02 20.67 -38.66
CA ARG A 389 8.86 19.45 -38.59
C ARG A 389 10.04 19.61 -37.63
N GLN A 390 10.67 20.79 -37.58
CA GLN A 390 11.70 21.10 -36.58
C GLN A 390 11.12 21.04 -35.16
N GLU A 391 9.97 21.68 -34.92
CA GLU A 391 9.27 21.64 -33.62
C GLU A 391 8.90 20.20 -33.20
N GLN A 392 8.44 19.37 -34.14
CA GLN A 392 8.16 17.95 -33.87
C GLN A 392 9.42 17.17 -33.48
N ILE A 393 10.54 17.42 -34.15
CA ILE A 393 11.82 16.80 -33.83
C ILE A 393 12.30 17.26 -32.44
N GLU A 394 12.23 18.56 -32.15
CA GLU A 394 12.59 19.12 -30.85
C GLU A 394 11.71 18.58 -29.72
N GLN A 395 10.39 18.48 -29.93
CA GLN A 395 9.48 17.86 -28.98
C GLN A 395 9.80 16.39 -28.76
N ARG A 396 10.13 15.64 -29.82
CA ARG A 396 10.53 14.24 -29.69
C ARG A 396 11.83 14.10 -28.92
N ASN A 397 12.81 14.97 -29.17
CA ASN A 397 14.08 14.98 -28.47
C ASN A 397 13.90 15.35 -26.98
N ARG A 398 13.09 16.36 -26.66
CA ARG A 398 12.77 16.72 -25.27
C ARG A 398 12.12 15.56 -24.51
N ARG A 399 11.14 14.88 -25.13
CA ARG A 399 10.52 13.68 -24.53
C ARG A 399 11.54 12.57 -24.28
N ALA A 400 12.45 12.34 -25.24
CA ALA A 400 13.51 11.36 -25.08
C ALA A 400 14.51 11.75 -23.97
N GLU A 401 14.83 13.04 -23.82
CA GLU A 401 15.66 13.55 -22.72
C GLU A 401 14.97 13.41 -21.36
N GLU A 402 13.66 13.71 -21.28
CA GLU A 402 12.85 13.53 -20.07
C GLU A 402 12.76 12.06 -19.65
N GLU A 403 12.56 11.15 -20.61
CA GLU A 403 12.55 9.69 -20.40
C GLU A 403 13.94 9.19 -19.96
N GLN A 404 15.01 9.66 -20.60
CA GLN A 404 16.37 9.31 -20.19
C GLN A 404 16.70 9.82 -18.77
N GLU A 405 16.20 10.99 -18.39
CA GLU A 405 16.37 11.54 -17.04
C GLU A 405 15.51 10.77 -16.01
N SER A 406 14.29 10.33 -16.35
CA SER A 406 13.51 9.45 -15.47
C SER A 406 14.20 8.12 -15.27
N ASP A 407 14.69 7.50 -16.35
CA ASP A 407 15.43 6.25 -16.30
C ASP A 407 16.70 6.37 -15.44
N ARG A 408 17.40 7.51 -15.54
CA ARG A 408 18.57 7.78 -14.68
C ARG A 408 18.17 7.86 -13.21
N LYS A 409 17.10 8.59 -12.87
CA LYS A 409 16.61 8.71 -11.49
C LYS A 409 16.12 7.37 -10.94
N GLU A 410 15.41 6.57 -11.74
CA GLU A 410 15.00 5.22 -11.37
C GLU A 410 16.21 4.33 -11.11
N ARG A 411 17.22 4.39 -11.98
CA ARG A 411 18.47 3.65 -11.80
C ARG A 411 19.22 4.07 -10.54
N GLU A 412 19.31 5.37 -10.25
CA GLU A 412 19.92 5.90 -9.03
C GLU A 412 19.15 5.45 -7.77
N ALA A 413 17.81 5.48 -7.80
CA ALA A 413 16.97 4.98 -6.72
C ALA A 413 17.16 3.45 -6.50
N LEU A 414 17.22 2.68 -7.59
CA LEU A 414 17.51 1.24 -7.55
C LEU A 414 18.91 0.96 -6.98
N LEU A 415 19.92 1.74 -7.36
CA LEU A 415 21.26 1.60 -6.79
C LEU A 415 21.28 1.94 -5.29
N SER A 416 20.62 3.01 -4.87
CA SER A 416 20.50 3.38 -3.46
C SER A 416 19.82 2.28 -2.64
N THR A 417 18.72 1.70 -3.15
CA THR A 417 18.03 0.58 -2.47
C THR A 417 18.88 -0.68 -2.42
N ILE A 418 19.65 -1.00 -3.47
CA ILE A 418 20.61 -2.11 -3.47
C ILE A 418 21.71 -1.88 -2.42
N GLU A 419 22.24 -0.67 -2.30
CA GLU A 419 23.27 -0.32 -1.31
C GLU A 419 22.74 -0.43 0.12
N GLU A 420 21.52 0.05 0.38
CA GLU A 420 20.85 -0.13 1.67
C GLU A 420 20.63 -1.60 2.01
N HIS A 421 20.17 -2.40 1.04
CA HIS A 421 19.98 -3.85 1.22
C HIS A 421 21.30 -4.54 1.58
N LYS A 422 22.38 -4.27 0.82
CA LYS A 422 23.71 -4.81 1.11
C LYS A 422 24.21 -4.42 2.51
N ARG A 423 23.95 -3.19 2.93
CA ARG A 423 24.30 -2.73 4.29
C ARG A 423 23.52 -3.50 5.35
N LEU A 424 22.21 -3.68 5.17
CA LEU A 424 21.37 -4.43 6.10
C LEU A 424 21.75 -5.91 6.16
N GLU A 425 22.08 -6.52 5.02
CA GLU A 425 22.60 -7.89 4.95
C GLU A 425 23.91 -8.02 5.73
N ALA A 426 24.88 -7.12 5.51
CA ALA A 426 26.14 -7.13 6.24
C ALA A 426 25.94 -6.94 7.76
N GLU A 427 25.04 -6.05 8.19
CA GLU A 427 24.68 -5.89 9.60
C GLU A 427 24.04 -7.15 10.19
N ASN A 428 23.19 -7.85 9.44
CA ASN A 428 22.59 -9.11 9.86
C ASN A 428 23.62 -10.24 9.94
N GLU A 429 24.52 -10.36 8.96
CA GLU A 429 25.62 -11.32 9.00
C GLU A 429 26.50 -11.11 10.24
N GLU A 430 26.85 -9.86 10.55
CA GLU A 430 27.61 -9.54 11.77
C GLU A 430 26.85 -9.88 13.05
N LYS A 431 25.53 -9.66 13.10
CA LYS A 431 24.70 -10.11 14.23
C LYS A 431 24.70 -11.63 14.36
N ILE A 432 24.59 -12.36 13.25
CA ILE A 432 24.64 -13.83 13.23
C ILE A 432 26.01 -14.32 13.69
N LYS A 433 27.11 -13.76 13.17
CA LYS A 433 28.48 -14.10 13.61
C LYS A 433 28.66 -13.85 15.10
N LYS A 434 28.25 -12.70 15.63
CA LYS A 434 28.32 -12.39 17.07
C LYS A 434 27.51 -13.36 17.92
N ARG A 435 26.30 -13.70 17.49
CA ARG A 435 25.45 -14.69 18.17
C ARG A 435 26.10 -16.08 18.16
N ASN A 436 26.63 -16.51 17.03
CA ASN A 436 27.32 -17.80 16.90
C ASN A 436 28.59 -17.84 17.77
N LEU A 437 29.36 -16.74 17.81
CA LEU A 437 30.55 -16.62 18.66
C LEU A 437 30.20 -16.64 20.14
N SER A 438 29.12 -15.96 20.55
CA SER A 438 28.60 -16.02 21.92
C SER A 438 28.19 -17.45 22.28
N TYR A 439 27.44 -18.10 21.40
CA TYR A 439 27.00 -19.48 21.61
C TYR A 439 28.18 -20.46 21.70
N GLN A 440 29.20 -20.29 20.86
CA GLN A 440 30.43 -21.07 20.93
C GLN A 440 31.13 -20.89 22.28
N ARG A 441 31.27 -19.65 22.77
CA ARG A 441 31.86 -19.38 24.09
C ARG A 441 31.06 -20.01 25.22
N ASP A 442 29.74 -19.98 25.14
CA ASP A 442 28.87 -20.61 26.14
C ASP A 442 29.07 -22.13 26.16
N LEU A 443 29.22 -22.77 25.00
CA LEU A 443 29.53 -24.19 24.89
C LEU A 443 30.92 -24.53 25.44
N GLU A 444 31.94 -23.72 25.13
CA GLU A 444 33.29 -23.87 25.67
C GLU A 444 33.28 -23.78 27.20
N MET A 445 32.57 -22.80 27.77
CA MET A 445 32.39 -22.67 29.23
C MET A 445 31.67 -23.89 29.84
N GLN A 446 30.66 -24.45 29.18
CA GLN A 446 29.98 -25.66 29.64
C GLN A 446 30.91 -26.88 29.62
N ILE A 447 31.71 -27.04 28.56
CA ILE A 447 32.70 -28.11 28.45
C ILE A 447 33.75 -27.99 29.56
N ASP A 448 34.27 -26.78 29.79
CA ASP A 448 35.25 -26.52 30.86
C ASP A 448 34.67 -26.77 32.25
N TYR A 449 33.42 -26.38 32.48
CA TYR A 449 32.71 -26.69 33.73
C TYR A 449 32.58 -28.20 33.93
N GLN A 450 32.16 -28.95 32.91
CA GLN A 450 32.06 -30.41 32.98
C GLN A 450 33.43 -31.06 33.23
N ARG A 451 34.49 -30.58 32.57
CA ARG A 451 35.87 -31.05 32.82
C ARG A 451 36.27 -30.82 34.27
N ARG A 452 36.04 -29.62 34.82
CA ARG A 452 36.35 -29.30 36.23
C ARG A 452 35.54 -30.15 37.21
N MET A 453 34.27 -30.43 36.89
CA MET A 453 33.43 -31.31 37.71
C MET A 453 33.96 -32.74 37.68
N LYS A 454 34.37 -33.23 36.52
CA LYS A 454 34.94 -34.57 36.37
C LYS A 454 36.29 -34.71 37.10
N THR A 455 37.15 -33.70 37.03
CA THR A 455 38.42 -33.71 37.78
C THR A 455 38.17 -33.69 39.29
N LYS A 456 37.22 -32.87 39.77
CA LYS A 456 36.83 -32.88 41.19
C LYS A 456 36.28 -34.23 41.64
N GLN A 457 35.43 -34.87 40.82
CA GLN A 457 34.92 -36.20 41.10
C GLN A 457 36.07 -37.22 41.21
N MET A 458 37.01 -37.21 40.27
CA MET A 458 38.20 -38.07 40.35
C MET A 458 39.03 -37.79 41.62
N GLU A 459 39.23 -36.54 42.01
CA GLU A 459 39.95 -36.17 43.24
C GLU A 459 39.18 -36.60 44.51
N GLU A 460 37.84 -36.62 44.49
CA GLU A 460 37.01 -37.17 45.57
C GLU A 460 37.12 -38.70 45.62
N GLU A 461 37.00 -39.39 44.49
CA GLU A 461 37.19 -40.84 44.38
C GLU A 461 38.59 -41.27 44.85
N GLU A 462 39.65 -40.56 44.48
CA GLU A 462 41.02 -40.83 44.95
C GLU A 462 41.15 -40.62 46.47
N ARG A 463 40.48 -39.61 47.03
CA ARG A 463 40.47 -39.36 48.49
C ARG A 463 39.71 -40.46 49.22
N GLU A 464 38.56 -40.88 48.73
CA GLU A 464 37.79 -42.00 49.28
C GLU A 464 38.58 -43.30 49.20
N PHE A 465 39.25 -43.55 48.07
CA PHE A 465 40.12 -44.72 47.90
C PHE A 465 41.29 -44.71 48.88
N ARG A 466 41.96 -43.57 49.07
CA ARG A 466 43.02 -43.42 50.08
C ARG A 466 42.51 -43.64 51.50
N MET A 467 41.37 -43.05 51.86
CA MET A 467 40.74 -43.28 53.17
C MET A 467 40.35 -44.75 53.35
N GLY A 468 39.91 -45.43 52.29
CA GLY A 468 39.66 -46.87 52.25
C GLY A 468 40.93 -47.69 52.51
N GLN A 469 42.04 -47.36 51.86
CA GLN A 469 43.34 -48.01 52.09
C GLN A 469 43.84 -47.79 53.53
N GLU A 470 43.73 -46.57 54.05
CA GLU A 470 44.11 -46.24 55.43
C GLU A 470 43.26 -47.04 56.43
N ALA A 471 41.94 -47.13 56.22
CA ALA A 471 41.04 -47.94 57.04
C ALA A 471 41.33 -49.45 56.95
N GLU A 472 41.65 -49.96 55.76
CA GLU A 472 42.04 -51.36 55.56
C GLU A 472 43.40 -51.67 56.22
N ALA A 473 44.36 -50.75 56.15
CA ALA A 473 45.63 -50.86 56.85
C ALA A 473 45.45 -50.85 58.38
N GLU A 474 44.57 -50.00 58.90
CA GLU A 474 44.21 -50.01 60.33
C GLU A 474 43.51 -51.32 60.74
N TYR A 475 42.61 -51.84 59.89
CA TYR A 475 41.97 -53.13 60.11
C TYR A 475 42.99 -54.26 60.15
N GLN A 476 43.93 -54.31 59.18
CA GLN A 476 45.01 -55.28 59.17
C GLN A 476 45.95 -55.11 60.38
N ARG A 477 46.19 -53.88 60.85
CA ARG A 477 46.98 -53.62 62.06
C ARG A 477 46.26 -54.17 63.30
N LYS A 478 44.96 -53.92 63.45
CA LYS A 478 44.13 -54.49 64.52
C LYS A 478 44.07 -56.02 64.44
N LEU A 479 43.99 -56.59 63.24
CA LEU A 479 44.02 -58.03 63.01
C LEU A 479 45.37 -58.63 63.42
N LYS A 480 46.48 -58.01 63.04
CA LYS A 480 47.83 -58.40 63.50
C LYS A 480 47.96 -58.30 65.01
N GLU A 481 47.50 -57.20 65.62
CA GLU A 481 47.51 -57.03 67.08
C GLU A 481 46.67 -58.09 67.80
N ALA A 482 45.51 -58.46 67.27
CA ALA A 482 44.67 -59.53 67.79
C ALA A 482 45.29 -60.94 67.60
N LEU A 483 46.06 -61.14 66.53
CA LEU A 483 46.82 -62.38 66.29
C LEU A 483 48.09 -62.46 67.16
N ASP A 484 48.76 -61.35 67.43
CA ASP A 484 49.96 -61.24 68.25
C ASP A 484 49.65 -61.30 69.76
N ARG A 485 48.45 -60.84 70.15
CA ARG A 485 47.88 -61.00 71.51
C ARG A 485 46.58 -61.79 71.47
N PRO A 486 46.64 -63.12 71.25
CA PRO A 486 45.46 -63.95 71.36
C PRO A 486 45.02 -63.99 72.84
N THR A 487 43.96 -63.26 73.18
CA THR A 487 43.27 -63.39 74.47
C THR A 487 42.53 -64.72 74.50
N ILE A 488 43.23 -65.78 74.94
CA ILE A 488 42.63 -67.09 75.20
C ILE A 488 41.91 -67.02 76.54
N ASP A 489 40.72 -66.42 76.56
CA ASP A 489 39.91 -66.32 77.77
C ASP A 489 39.13 -67.63 78.07
N ARG A 490 39.29 -68.65 77.22
CA ARG A 490 38.72 -70.00 77.41
C ARG A 490 39.69 -71.07 76.96
N VAL A 491 40.48 -71.59 77.89
CA VAL A 491 41.32 -72.77 77.67
C VAL A 491 40.42 -74.02 77.66
N HIS A 492 40.46 -74.78 76.55
CA HIS A 492 39.72 -76.02 76.40
C HIS A 492 40.26 -77.11 77.37
N PRO A 493 39.40 -77.83 78.12
CA PRO A 493 39.81 -78.68 79.26
C PRO A 493 40.79 -79.82 78.92
N MET A 494 40.91 -80.21 77.65
CA MET A 494 41.89 -81.20 77.17
C MET A 494 43.36 -80.75 77.28
N ARG A 495 43.65 -79.43 77.36
CA ARG A 495 45.04 -78.92 77.52
C ARG A 495 45.58 -78.99 78.94
N ILE A 496 44.73 -79.23 79.95
CA ILE A 496 45.13 -79.31 81.36
C ILE A 496 45.72 -80.69 81.69
N MET A 497 45.32 -81.76 80.99
CA MET A 497 45.81 -83.13 81.27
C MET A 497 47.12 -83.50 80.56
N GLY A 498 47.60 -82.69 79.61
CA GLY A 498 48.81 -83.00 78.82
C GLY A 498 50.14 -82.64 79.48
N THR A 499 50.15 -81.87 80.58
CA THR A 499 51.37 -81.38 81.23
C THR A 499 51.91 -82.28 82.34
N ALA A 500 51.15 -83.29 82.79
CA ALA A 500 51.59 -84.25 83.81
C ALA A 500 52.49 -85.38 83.27
N LEU A 501 52.48 -85.65 81.96
CA LEU A 501 53.23 -86.75 81.33
C LEU A 501 54.63 -86.36 80.80
N LYS A 502 55.08 -85.13 81.03
CA LYS A 502 56.36 -84.61 80.49
C LYS A 502 57.49 -84.47 81.53
N LYS A 503 57.36 -85.10 82.70
CA LYS A 503 58.37 -85.09 83.78
C LYS A 503 59.15 -86.39 83.98
N GLU A 504 59.06 -87.34 83.05
CA GLU A 504 59.96 -88.50 82.96
C GLU A 504 60.62 -88.55 81.56
N SER A 505 61.53 -87.62 81.30
CA SER A 505 62.63 -87.76 80.32
C SER A 505 63.39 -86.44 80.18
N ARG A 506 64.18 -86.10 81.21
CA ARG A 506 65.56 -85.60 81.16
C ARG A 506 65.97 -85.01 82.49
#